data_AF-X6EIJ1-F1
#
_entry.id   AF-X6EIJ1-F1
#
_cell.length_a   1.000
_cell.length_b   1.000
_cell.length_c   1.000
_cell.angle_alpha   90.00
_cell.angle_beta   90.00
_cell.angle_gamma   90.00
#
_symmetry.space_group_name_H-M   'P 1'
#
loop_
_entity.id
_entity.type
_entity.pdbx_description
1 polymer ?
#
loop_
_entity_poly.entity_id
_entity_poly.type
_entity_poly.pdbx_seq_one_letter_code
_entity_poly.pdbx_strand_id
1 'polypeptide(L)'
;MKPRIICHMLASLDGSLHPSRYTESPDGSRAEWSGLYEQIHNDLQGDAWIVGRVTMAEMSKAAAHPPAHGGKVERPHYFAQRNAGSFAVALDASGKLHFAKPDIGGDHVVVLLGHDVADSHLAELAADGVSYRVANARHRSRRHAGRACP
;
A
#
# COMPACT_ATOMS: atom_id res chain seq x y z
N MET A 1 20.83 -5.93 -6.80
CA MET A 1 20.05 -7.09 -6.29
C MET A 1 18.57 -6.88 -6.58
N LYS A 2 17.80 -7.96 -6.73
CA LYS A 2 16.32 -7.92 -6.83
C LYS A 2 15.72 -8.38 -5.49
N PRO A 3 14.67 -7.72 -4.97
CA PRO A 3 14.02 -8.18 -3.74
C PRO A 3 13.36 -9.54 -3.95
N ARG A 4 13.32 -10.36 -2.90
CA ARG A 4 12.47 -11.56 -2.85
C ARG A 4 11.06 -11.10 -2.48
N ILE A 5 10.05 -11.54 -3.24
CA ILE A 5 8.66 -11.21 -3.00
C ILE A 5 7.91 -12.49 -2.65
N ILE A 6 7.21 -12.48 -1.52
CA ILE A 6 6.34 -13.57 -1.07
C ILE A 6 4.90 -13.06 -1.13
N CYS A 7 4.02 -13.85 -1.73
CA CYS A 7 2.58 -13.58 -1.73
C CYS A 7 1.95 -14.41 -0.61
N HIS A 8 1.67 -13.77 0.52
CA HIS A 8 0.95 -14.37 1.65
C HIS A 8 -0.52 -13.95 1.57
N MET A 9 -1.43 -14.91 1.56
CA MET A 9 -2.86 -14.65 1.35
C MET A 9 -3.71 -15.55 2.25
N LEU A 10 -4.78 -14.98 2.78
CA LEU A 10 -5.89 -15.70 3.39
C LEU A 10 -7.14 -15.49 2.53
N ALA A 11 -7.82 -16.59 2.19
CA ALA A 11 -9.05 -16.57 1.41
C ALA A 11 -10.06 -17.59 1.96
N SER A 12 -11.35 -17.29 1.84
CA SER A 12 -12.42 -18.26 2.05
C SER A 12 -12.50 -19.27 0.89
N LEU A 13 -13.26 -20.34 1.07
CA LEU A 13 -13.42 -21.41 0.07
C LEU A 13 -14.02 -20.92 -1.26
N ASP A 14 -14.83 -19.86 -1.23
CA ASP A 14 -15.38 -19.20 -2.41
C ASP A 14 -14.44 -18.13 -3.01
N GLY A 15 -13.22 -18.00 -2.48
CA GLY A 15 -12.18 -17.10 -2.96
C GLY A 15 -12.29 -15.65 -2.46
N SER A 16 -13.15 -15.37 -1.47
CA SER A 16 -13.22 -14.04 -0.86
C SER A 16 -11.96 -13.73 -0.05
N LEU A 17 -11.46 -12.50 -0.16
CA LEU A 17 -10.29 -12.04 0.61
C LEU A 17 -10.66 -11.18 1.82
N HIS A 18 -11.85 -10.55 1.79
CA HIS A 18 -12.24 -9.64 2.86
C HIS A 18 -12.85 -10.43 4.02
N PRO A 19 -12.30 -10.37 5.25
CA PRO A 19 -12.74 -11.21 6.36
C PRO A 19 -14.23 -11.10 6.68
N SER A 20 -14.85 -9.93 6.48
CA SER A 20 -16.30 -9.77 6.70
C SER A 20 -17.20 -10.66 5.83
N ARG A 21 -16.65 -11.25 4.76
CA ARG A 21 -17.35 -12.17 3.86
C ARG A 21 -17.17 -13.63 4.22
N TYR A 22 -16.32 -13.94 5.19
CA TYR A 22 -16.10 -15.32 5.62
C TYR A 22 -17.32 -15.83 6.36
N THR A 23 -17.79 -17.00 5.94
CA THR A 23 -18.80 -17.79 6.62
C THR A 23 -18.27 -18.36 7.92
N GLU A 24 -19.18 -18.63 8.85
CA GLU A 24 -18.87 -19.34 10.09
C GLU A 24 -18.40 -20.76 9.79
N SER A 25 -17.50 -21.28 10.63
CA SER A 25 -16.93 -22.61 10.49
C SER A 25 -16.82 -23.27 11.88
N PRO A 26 -17.01 -24.60 11.99
CA PRO A 26 -16.68 -25.33 13.20
C PRO A 26 -15.16 -25.41 13.46
N ASP A 27 -14.33 -25.20 12.43
CA ASP A 27 -12.87 -25.34 12.51
C ASP A 27 -12.16 -24.06 12.99
N GLY A 28 -12.91 -23.00 13.26
CA GLY A 28 -12.39 -21.74 13.77
C GLY A 28 -13.24 -20.53 13.41
N SER A 29 -12.82 -19.40 13.94
CA SER A 29 -13.45 -18.10 13.76
C SER A 29 -12.60 -17.18 12.89
N ARG A 30 -13.25 -16.13 12.37
CA ARG A 30 -12.56 -15.05 11.66
C ARG A 30 -11.40 -14.45 12.45
N ALA A 31 -11.57 -14.29 13.77
CA ALA A 31 -10.55 -13.73 14.63
C ALA A 31 -9.32 -14.66 14.73
N GLU A 32 -9.54 -15.97 14.86
CA GLU A 32 -8.45 -16.96 14.91
C GLU A 32 -7.68 -17.02 13.60
N TRP A 33 -8.36 -17.02 12.45
CA TRP A 33 -7.68 -17.04 11.16
C TRP A 33 -6.92 -15.74 10.87
N SER A 34 -7.48 -14.58 11.23
CA SER A 34 -6.74 -13.31 11.17
C SER A 34 -5.51 -13.34 12.07
N GLY A 35 -5.63 -13.86 13.30
CA GLY A 35 -4.51 -14.02 14.21
C GLY A 35 -3.40 -14.91 13.65
N LEU A 36 -3.76 -16.04 13.05
CA LEU A 36 -2.81 -16.93 12.39
C LEU A 36 -2.15 -16.27 11.17
N TYR A 37 -2.91 -15.52 10.38
CA TYR A 37 -2.39 -14.77 9.23
C TYR A 37 -1.31 -13.76 9.68
N GLU A 38 -1.59 -12.99 10.73
CA GLU A 38 -0.65 -12.02 11.31
C GLU A 38 0.57 -12.70 11.95
N GLN A 39 0.39 -13.84 12.61
CA GLN A 39 1.50 -14.62 13.13
C GLN A 39 2.44 -15.06 12.01
N ILE A 40 1.90 -15.66 10.94
CA ILE A 40 2.71 -16.09 9.79
C ILE A 40 3.37 -14.89 9.11
N HIS A 41 2.66 -13.75 9.00
CA HIS A 41 3.23 -12.50 8.49
C HIS A 41 4.50 -12.10 9.27
N ASN A 42 4.46 -12.16 10.60
CA ASN A 42 5.60 -11.84 11.46
C ASN A 42 6.73 -12.89 11.32
N ASP A 43 6.38 -14.17 11.24
CA ASP A 43 7.34 -15.28 11.12
C ASP A 43 8.11 -15.25 9.78
N LEU A 44 7.55 -14.62 8.74
CA LEU A 44 8.24 -14.41 7.46
C LEU A 44 9.42 -13.42 7.56
N GLN A 45 9.49 -12.61 8.63
CA GLN A 45 10.56 -11.65 8.90
C GLN A 45 10.89 -10.76 7.68
N GLY A 46 9.84 -10.27 7.01
CA GLY A 46 10.00 -9.41 5.84
C GLY A 46 10.54 -8.03 6.22
N ASP A 47 11.47 -7.49 5.43
CA ASP A 47 11.95 -6.10 5.57
C ASP A 47 10.83 -5.08 5.27
N ALA A 48 9.78 -5.51 4.57
CA ALA A 48 8.66 -4.69 4.17
C ALA A 48 7.43 -5.55 3.84
N TRP A 49 6.25 -4.93 3.89
CA TRP A 49 5.01 -5.48 3.36
C TRP A 49 4.39 -4.54 2.33
N ILE A 50 3.55 -5.09 1.46
CA ILE A 50 2.99 -4.35 0.33
C ILE A 50 1.50 -4.60 0.18
N VAL A 51 0.73 -3.53 0.00
CA VAL A 51 -0.71 -3.61 -0.27
C VAL A 51 -1.13 -2.63 -1.35
N GLY A 52 -2.31 -2.87 -1.91
CA GLY A 52 -2.94 -1.95 -2.85
C GLY A 52 -3.53 -0.72 -2.17
N ARG A 53 -3.81 0.32 -2.97
CA ARG A 53 -4.47 1.56 -2.57
C ARG A 53 -5.69 1.37 -1.67
N VAL A 54 -6.59 0.43 -2.00
CA VAL A 54 -7.85 0.27 -1.25
C VAL A 54 -7.59 -0.19 0.17
N THR A 55 -6.78 -1.25 0.33
CA THR A 55 -6.37 -1.77 1.63
C THR A 55 -5.63 -0.72 2.44
N MET A 56 -4.68 0.00 1.84
CA MET A 56 -3.95 1.05 2.56
C MET A 56 -4.86 2.18 3.04
N ALA A 57 -5.90 2.55 2.28
CA ALA A 57 -6.85 3.58 2.70
C ALA A 57 -7.68 3.18 3.92
N GLU A 58 -8.02 1.89 4.06
CA GLU A 58 -8.69 1.35 5.26
C GLU A 58 -7.80 1.44 6.51
N MET A 59 -6.48 1.40 6.32
CA MET A 59 -5.49 1.50 7.39
C MET A 59 -5.14 2.96 7.73
N SER A 60 -4.89 3.80 6.72
CA SER A 60 -4.49 5.19 6.94
C SER A 60 -5.63 6.05 7.48
N LYS A 61 -6.86 5.82 6.97
CA LYS A 61 -8.11 6.53 7.33
C LYS A 61 -8.03 8.06 7.24
N ALA A 62 -6.98 8.60 6.61
CA ALA A 62 -6.79 10.04 6.49
C ALA A 62 -7.51 10.57 5.25
N ALA A 63 -7.98 11.81 5.37
CA ALA A 63 -8.54 12.57 4.27
C ALA A 63 -7.48 13.50 3.67
N ALA A 64 -7.72 13.98 2.45
CA ALA A 64 -6.87 14.97 1.83
C ALA A 64 -6.74 16.24 2.68
N HIS A 65 -5.53 16.78 2.76
CA HIS A 65 -5.28 18.05 3.42
C HIS A 65 -4.17 18.83 2.70
N PRO A 66 -4.14 20.17 2.82
CA PRO A 66 -3.04 20.93 2.27
C PRO A 66 -1.72 20.52 2.93
N PRO A 67 -0.58 20.58 2.22
CA PRO A 67 0.72 20.35 2.82
C PRO A 67 0.96 21.39 3.93
N ALA A 68 1.48 20.94 5.07
CA ALA A 68 1.78 21.82 6.20
C ALA A 68 2.83 22.90 5.84
N HIS A 69 3.70 22.62 4.87
CA HIS A 69 4.74 23.54 4.41
C HIS A 69 4.83 23.55 2.89
N GLY A 70 4.97 24.74 2.29
CA GLY A 70 5.31 24.89 0.89
C GLY A 70 6.78 24.54 0.66
N GLY A 71 7.06 23.52 -0.15
CA GLY A 71 8.41 23.03 -0.40
C GLY A 71 8.63 22.64 -1.85
N LYS A 72 9.91 22.55 -2.24
CA LYS A 72 10.29 22.03 -3.55
C LYS A 72 9.96 20.53 -3.59
N VAL A 73 9.25 20.10 -4.62
CA VAL A 73 8.90 18.69 -4.84
C VAL A 73 10.08 17.96 -5.48
N GLU A 74 10.43 16.80 -4.93
CA GLU A 74 11.52 15.96 -5.42
C GLU A 74 10.98 14.83 -6.31
N ARG A 75 11.54 14.71 -7.51
CA ARG A 75 11.25 13.62 -8.44
C ARG A 75 12.56 12.94 -8.87
N PRO A 76 12.56 11.61 -9.08
CA PRO A 76 11.41 10.72 -9.03
C PRO A 76 11.12 10.17 -7.64
N HIS A 77 11.79 10.61 -6.58
CA HIS A 77 11.60 10.06 -5.24
C HIS A 77 11.92 11.07 -4.15
N TYR A 78 11.32 10.83 -2.98
CA TYR A 78 11.63 11.47 -1.72
C TYR A 78 11.66 10.38 -0.64
N PHE A 79 12.71 10.36 0.18
CA PHE A 79 12.87 9.38 1.27
C PHE A 79 13.12 10.11 2.59
N ALA A 80 12.07 10.28 3.38
CA ALA A 80 12.11 10.89 4.71
C ALA A 80 12.91 10.05 5.72
N GLN A 81 12.79 8.72 5.65
CA GLN A 81 13.53 7.78 6.48
C GLN A 81 14.03 6.62 5.63
N ARG A 82 15.34 6.35 5.71
CA ARG A 82 16.01 5.25 5.00
C ARG A 82 16.41 4.10 5.90
N ASN A 83 16.54 4.36 7.20
CA ASN A 83 17.00 3.40 8.21
C ASN A 83 15.84 2.99 9.14
N ALA A 84 14.65 2.78 8.59
CA ALA A 84 13.53 2.21 9.34
C ALA A 84 13.77 0.71 9.56
N GLY A 85 13.23 0.16 10.65
CA GLY A 85 13.29 -1.28 10.92
C GLY A 85 12.50 -2.12 9.90
N SER A 86 11.42 -1.54 9.38
CA SER A 86 10.47 -2.18 8.45
C SER A 86 9.70 -1.11 7.67
N PHE A 87 9.16 -1.49 6.52
CA PHE A 87 8.44 -0.57 5.62
C PHE A 87 7.03 -1.05 5.24
N ALA A 88 6.07 -0.12 5.26
CA ALA A 88 4.73 -0.28 4.72
C ALA A 88 4.65 0.29 3.30
N VAL A 89 4.63 -0.57 2.29
CA VAL A 89 4.65 -0.16 0.88
C VAL A 89 3.23 -0.09 0.32
N ALA A 90 2.84 1.08 -0.18
CA ALA A 90 1.53 1.30 -0.79
C ALA A 90 1.63 1.43 -2.31
N LEU A 91 0.83 0.65 -3.05
CA LEU A 91 0.65 0.82 -4.49
C LEU A 91 -0.50 1.77 -4.79
N ASP A 92 -0.19 3.00 -5.20
CA ASP A 92 -1.20 4.01 -5.53
C ASP A 92 -0.82 4.84 -6.75
N ALA A 93 -1.02 4.24 -7.93
CA ALA A 93 -0.75 4.91 -9.20
C ALA A 93 -1.55 6.22 -9.39
N SER A 94 -2.65 6.41 -8.66
CA SER A 94 -3.54 7.56 -8.80
C SER A 94 -3.27 8.72 -7.84
N GLY A 95 -2.44 8.54 -6.80
CA GLY A 95 -2.16 9.57 -5.80
C GLY A 95 -3.42 10.01 -5.04
N LYS A 96 -4.12 9.04 -4.44
CA LYS A 96 -5.35 9.22 -3.65
C LYS A 96 -5.20 8.83 -2.18
N LEU A 97 -4.07 8.26 -1.79
CA LEU A 97 -3.77 7.91 -0.41
C LEU A 97 -3.26 9.14 0.34
N HIS A 98 -3.89 9.43 1.47
CA HIS A 98 -3.49 10.47 2.39
C HIS A 98 -3.07 9.82 3.71
N PHE A 99 -2.25 10.52 4.49
CA PHE A 99 -1.68 9.99 5.73
C PHE A 99 -1.62 11.09 6.79
N ALA A 100 -2.05 10.77 8.02
CA ALA A 100 -1.93 11.70 9.15
C ALA A 100 -0.56 11.60 9.86
N LYS A 101 0.24 10.57 9.53
CA LYS A 101 1.54 10.26 10.15
C LYS A 101 2.37 9.38 9.20
N PRO A 102 3.71 9.32 9.37
CA PRO A 102 4.59 8.65 8.42
C PRO A 102 4.63 7.11 8.53
N ASP A 103 3.89 6.50 9.46
CA ASP A 103 3.93 5.07 9.74
C ASP A 103 2.54 4.41 9.80
N ILE A 104 2.50 3.12 9.49
CA ILE A 104 1.36 2.24 9.76
C ILE A 104 1.85 1.12 10.67
N GLY A 105 1.29 1.03 11.89
CA GLY A 105 1.73 0.02 12.87
C GLY A 105 3.20 0.16 13.31
N GLY A 106 3.83 1.32 13.12
CA GLY A 106 5.26 1.52 13.35
C GLY A 106 6.14 1.31 12.11
N ASP A 107 5.59 0.77 11.01
CA ASP A 107 6.32 0.57 9.76
C ASP A 107 6.31 1.82 8.90
N HIS A 108 7.49 2.26 8.45
CA HIS A 108 7.63 3.51 7.72
C HIS A 108 6.98 3.42 6.33
N VAL A 109 6.13 4.39 5.99
CA VAL A 109 5.34 4.35 4.75
C VAL A 109 6.18 4.76 3.55
N VAL A 110 6.08 3.95 2.48
CA VAL A 110 6.58 4.26 1.15
C VAL A 110 5.47 4.11 0.11
N VAL A 111 5.13 5.17 -0.61
CA VAL A 111 4.10 5.15 -1.65
C VAL A 111 4.71 5.04 -3.04
N LEU A 112 4.31 4.04 -3.81
CA LEU A 112 4.66 3.89 -5.22
C LEU A 112 3.58 4.54 -6.08
N LEU A 113 3.95 5.61 -6.76
CA LEU A 113 3.05 6.55 -7.44
C LEU A 113 3.17 6.46 -8.96
N GLY A 114 2.08 6.83 -9.64
CA GLY A 114 2.06 6.94 -11.10
C GLY A 114 2.82 8.18 -11.59
N HIS A 115 3.27 8.14 -12.84
CA HIS A 115 4.04 9.22 -13.47
C HIS A 115 3.35 10.60 -13.39
N ASP A 116 2.02 10.62 -13.57
CA ASP A 116 1.24 11.85 -13.72
C ASP A 116 0.66 12.40 -12.40
N VAL A 117 1.08 11.88 -11.25
CA VAL A 117 0.64 12.38 -9.94
C VAL A 117 1.06 13.84 -9.78
N ALA A 118 0.16 14.67 -9.27
CA ALA A 118 0.37 16.10 -9.12
C ALA A 118 1.43 16.41 -8.05
N ASP A 119 2.25 17.43 -8.31
CA ASP A 119 3.29 17.89 -7.38
C ASP A 119 2.70 18.34 -6.04
N SER A 120 1.46 18.86 -6.01
CA SER A 120 0.76 19.20 -4.76
C SER A 120 0.57 17.99 -3.83
N HIS A 121 0.26 16.82 -4.40
CA HIS A 121 0.11 15.60 -3.63
C HIS A 121 1.47 15.04 -3.17
N LEU A 122 2.51 15.19 -3.99
CA LEU A 122 3.88 14.85 -3.58
C LEU A 122 4.36 15.75 -2.42
N ALA A 123 3.99 17.03 -2.44
CA ALA A 123 4.28 17.96 -1.35
C ALA A 123 3.53 17.60 -0.06
N GLU A 124 2.26 17.19 -0.17
CA GLU A 124 1.47 16.67 0.96
C GLU A 124 2.17 15.47 1.61
N LEU A 125 2.46 14.42 0.84
CA LEU A 125 3.15 13.22 1.36
C LEU A 125 4.50 13.57 2.00
N ALA A 126 5.30 14.44 1.37
CA ALA A 126 6.58 14.84 1.94
C ALA A 126 6.42 15.62 3.26
N ALA A 127 5.42 16.49 3.36
CA ALA A 127 5.11 17.24 4.58
C ALA A 127 4.67 16.32 5.72
N ASP A 128 4.01 15.20 5.41
CA ASP A 128 3.58 14.18 6.38
C ASP A 128 4.72 13.23 6.77
N GLY A 129 5.91 13.43 6.22
CA GLY A 129 7.06 12.53 6.41
C GLY A 129 6.93 11.20 5.66
N VAL A 130 5.95 11.06 4.77
CA VAL A 130 5.75 9.86 3.97
C VAL A 130 6.76 9.84 2.82
N SER A 131 7.43 8.71 2.65
CA SER A 131 8.35 8.52 1.52
C SER A 131 7.59 8.11 0.26
N TYR A 132 8.10 8.46 -0.90
CA TYR A 132 7.47 8.07 -2.16
C TYR A 132 8.47 7.86 -3.29
N ARG A 133 8.00 7.12 -4.30
CA ARG A 133 8.67 6.99 -5.59
C ARG A 133 7.65 7.07 -6.73
N VAL A 134 7.89 7.98 -7.64
CA VAL A 134 7.12 8.22 -8.86
C VAL A 134 7.67 7.34 -9.99
N ALA A 135 6.78 6.70 -10.74
CA ALA A 135 7.16 5.92 -11.92
C ALA A 135 7.81 6.81 -13.00
N ASN A 136 8.92 6.35 -13.58
CA ASN A 136 9.69 7.09 -14.58
C ASN A 136 8.96 7.24 -15.94
N ALA A 137 7.92 6.45 -16.19
CA ALA A 137 7.15 6.49 -17.43
C ALA A 137 5.69 6.14 -17.17
N ARG A 138 4.79 6.63 -18.03
CA ARG A 138 3.38 6.23 -18.00
C ARG A 138 3.26 4.74 -18.24
N HIS A 139 2.74 4.02 -17.25
CA HIS A 139 2.36 2.62 -17.44
C HIS A 139 1.14 2.56 -18.37
N ARG A 140 1.32 2.07 -19.60
CA ARG A 140 0.18 1.74 -20.47
C ARG A 140 -0.46 0.45 -19.96
N SER A 141 -1.55 0.58 -19.22
CA SER A 141 -2.42 -0.56 -18.94
C SER A 141 -2.88 -1.16 -20.27
N ARG A 142 -2.48 -2.41 -20.54
CA ARG A 142 -3.15 -3.24 -21.56
C ARG A 142 -4.52 -3.62 -21.00
N ARG A 143 -5.46 -2.66 -20.96
CA ARG A 143 -6.88 -3.04 -20.95
C ARG A 143 -7.08 -3.84 -22.23
N HIS A 144 -7.41 -5.12 -22.09
CA HIS A 144 -7.80 -5.94 -23.23
C HIS A 144 -8.86 -5.17 -24.01
N ALA A 145 -8.54 -4.84 -25.26
CA ALA A 145 -9.56 -4.62 -26.27
C ALA A 145 -10.45 -5.86 -26.20
N GLY A 146 -11.72 -5.66 -25.84
CA GLY A 146 -12.72 -6.72 -25.89
C GLY A 146 -12.72 -7.28 -27.30
N ARG A 147 -12.11 -8.46 -27.47
CA ARG A 147 -12.49 -9.33 -28.58
C ARG A 147 -13.89 -9.80 -28.24
N ALA A 148 -14.87 -9.30 -28.99
CA ALA A 148 -16.15 -9.96 -29.10
C ALA A 148 -15.89 -11.44 -29.42
N CYS A 149 -16.46 -12.34 -28.63
CA CYS A 149 -16.68 -13.70 -29.11
C CYS A 149 -17.72 -13.64 -30.24
N PRO A 150 -17.56 -14.47 -31.30
CA PRO A 150 -18.64 -14.71 -32.25
C PRO A 150 -19.83 -15.40 -31.59
#